data_AF-A0A2V6MYJ4-F1
#
_entry.id   AF-A0A2V6MYJ4-F1
#
_cell.length_a   1.000
_cell.length_b   1.000
_cell.length_c   1.000
_cell.angle_alpha   90.00
_cell.angle_beta   90.00
_cell.angle_gamma   90.00
#
_symmetry.space_group_name_H-M   'P 1'
#
loop_
_entity.id
_entity.type
_entity.pdbx_description
1 polymer ?
#
loop_
_entity_poly.entity_id
_entity_poly.type
_entity_poly.pdbx_seq_one_letter_code
_entity_poly.pdbx_strand_id
1 'polypeptide(L)'
;MPDVRTTAYTRIEKGGRRNALGKYLSGHHVMSAASDWSRFPLGTRFRICSTQEEFIIDDYGTALVGTSTIDLYKPTKLEMKRWGVRNVDIDILQWGSEEQSLKVLGPRAKHQTARRMIASLRKKNVVPASKVASASKEASARPSSSRTLD
;
A
#
# COMPACT_ATOMS: atom_id res chain seq x y z
N MET A 1 0.39 10.19 -5.91
CA MET A 1 -0.35 9.59 -7.05
C MET A 1 -1.64 10.39 -7.18
N PRO A 2 -1.87 11.11 -8.28
CA PRO A 2 -3.16 11.70 -8.47
C PRO A 2 -4.18 10.58 -8.76
N ASP A 3 -5.35 10.65 -8.14
CA ASP A 3 -6.52 9.80 -8.43
C ASP A 3 -6.55 8.36 -7.86
N VAL A 4 -6.37 8.18 -6.55
CA VAL A 4 -6.64 6.89 -5.87
C VAL A 4 -8.10 6.80 -5.44
N ARG A 5 -8.82 5.78 -5.93
CA ARG A 5 -10.18 5.48 -5.47
C ARG A 5 -10.16 5.05 -4.00
N THR A 6 -10.94 5.74 -3.18
CA THR A 6 -11.12 5.43 -1.76
C THR A 6 -12.57 5.11 -1.43
N THR A 7 -12.74 4.21 -0.48
CA THR A 7 -14.00 3.95 0.22
C THR A 7 -13.79 4.14 1.71
N ALA A 8 -14.82 3.96 2.52
CA ALA A 8 -14.67 3.93 3.97
C ALA A 8 -15.45 2.77 4.58
N TYR A 9 -14.91 2.24 5.66
CA TYR A 9 -15.53 1.21 6.49
C TYR A 9 -15.45 1.59 7.96
N THR A 10 -16.21 0.89 8.80
CA THR A 10 -16.18 1.06 10.25
C THR A 10 -16.20 -0.27 10.98
N ARG A 11 -15.78 -0.25 12.25
CA ARG A 11 -15.67 -1.42 13.14
C ARG A 11 -17.00 -2.10 13.48
N ILE A 12 -18.12 -1.46 13.13
CA ILE A 12 -19.48 -2.00 13.32
C ILE A 12 -19.86 -2.92 12.15
N GLU A 13 -19.11 -2.85 11.04
CA GLU A 13 -19.29 -3.73 9.89
C GLU A 13 -18.58 -5.08 10.10
N LYS A 14 -18.81 -5.98 9.13
CA LYS A 14 -18.27 -7.34 9.13
C LYS A 14 -16.74 -7.27 9.01
N GLY A 15 -16.03 -7.65 10.07
CA GLY A 15 -14.57 -7.54 10.20
C GLY A 15 -14.15 -7.19 11.63
N GLY A 16 -15.03 -6.52 12.38
CA GLY A 16 -14.86 -6.28 13.80
C GLY A 16 -13.87 -5.16 14.10
N ARG A 17 -13.26 -5.20 15.30
CA ARG A 17 -12.45 -4.09 15.84
C ARG A 17 -10.95 -4.26 15.62
N ARG A 18 -10.52 -5.36 14.99
CA ARG A 18 -9.11 -5.73 14.87
C ARG A 18 -8.70 -5.78 13.41
N ASN A 19 -7.51 -5.26 13.11
CA ASN A 19 -6.90 -5.34 11.79
C ASN A 19 -6.33 -6.74 11.52
N ALA A 20 -5.80 -6.94 10.32
CA ALA A 20 -5.15 -8.17 9.92
C ALA A 20 -3.91 -8.54 10.76
N LEU A 21 -3.37 -7.66 11.62
CA LEU A 21 -2.29 -7.99 12.55
C LEU A 21 -2.79 -8.43 13.94
N GLY A 22 -4.11 -8.46 14.14
CA GLY A 22 -4.72 -8.77 15.44
C GLY A 22 -4.68 -7.60 16.44
N LYS A 23 -4.22 -6.40 16.01
CA LYS A 23 -4.24 -5.16 16.79
C LYS A 23 -5.58 -4.45 16.61
N TYR A 24 -5.94 -3.57 17.53
CA TYR A 24 -7.14 -2.73 17.36
C TYR A 24 -6.97 -1.76 16.19
N LEU A 25 -8.06 -1.55 15.45
CA LEU A 25 -8.15 -0.50 14.43
C LEU A 25 -7.89 0.86 15.07
N SER A 26 -6.94 1.62 14.51
CA SER A 26 -6.57 2.93 15.02
C SER A 26 -7.42 4.02 14.37
N GLY A 27 -8.03 4.86 15.21
CA GLY A 27 -8.67 6.11 14.82
C GLY A 27 -7.98 7.34 15.41
N HIS A 28 -6.68 7.23 15.73
CA HIS A 28 -5.87 8.30 16.32
C HIS A 28 -4.95 8.94 15.25
N HIS A 29 -3.80 9.48 15.65
CA HIS A 29 -2.84 10.20 14.79
C HIS A 29 -2.50 9.52 13.45
N VAL A 30 -2.42 8.19 13.42
CA VAL A 30 -2.33 7.42 12.17
C VAL A 30 -3.48 6.42 12.16
N MET A 31 -4.33 6.54 11.16
CA MET A 31 -5.57 5.76 11.04
C MET A 31 -5.33 4.46 10.28
N SER A 32 -6.06 3.40 10.64
CA SER A 32 -6.01 2.13 9.91
C SER A 32 -6.63 2.27 8.51
N ALA A 33 -6.13 1.50 7.56
CA ALA A 33 -6.68 1.41 6.21
C ALA A 33 -6.49 0.00 5.65
N ALA A 34 -7.45 -0.41 4.82
CA ALA A 34 -7.43 -1.70 4.14
C ALA A 34 -7.15 -1.53 2.64
N SER A 35 -6.41 -2.47 2.06
CA SER A 35 -6.16 -2.50 0.61
C SER A 35 -5.80 -3.90 0.13
N ASP A 36 -5.50 -4.02 -1.16
CA ASP A 36 -4.75 -5.17 -1.68
C ASP A 36 -3.26 -5.01 -1.36
N TRP A 37 -2.71 -5.90 -0.52
CA TRP A 37 -1.30 -5.86 -0.13
C TRP A 37 -0.33 -6.17 -1.26
N SER A 38 -0.80 -6.77 -2.36
CA SER A 38 0.02 -6.88 -3.57
C SER A 38 0.16 -5.56 -4.32
N ARG A 39 -0.61 -4.52 -3.99
CA ARG A 39 -0.52 -3.17 -4.57
C ARG A 39 0.03 -2.15 -3.57
N PHE A 40 -0.48 -2.16 -2.35
CA PHE A 40 0.02 -1.36 -1.23
C PHE A 40 0.43 -2.29 -0.09
N PRO A 41 1.71 -2.70 -0.03
CA PRO A 41 2.15 -3.68 0.95
C PRO A 41 1.88 -3.26 2.39
N LEU A 42 1.74 -4.26 3.26
CA LEU A 42 1.56 -4.09 4.70
C LEU A 42 2.57 -3.09 5.27
N GLY A 43 2.07 -2.10 6.01
CA GLY A 43 2.85 -1.03 6.62
C GLY A 43 3.02 0.21 5.75
N THR A 44 2.47 0.24 4.53
CA THR A 44 2.50 1.45 3.69
C THR A 44 1.81 2.60 4.42
N ARG A 45 2.51 3.71 4.61
CA ARG A 45 1.98 4.96 5.17
C ARG A 45 1.74 5.96 4.06
N PHE A 46 0.58 6.60 4.12
CA PHE A 46 0.21 7.63 3.16
C PHE A 46 -0.59 8.73 3.84
N ARG A 47 -0.66 9.87 3.17
CA ARG A 47 -1.44 11.02 3.58
C ARG A 47 -2.37 11.43 2.46
N ILE A 48 -3.60 11.79 2.80
CA ILE A 48 -4.54 12.37 1.84
C ILE A 48 -4.20 13.85 1.68
N CYS A 49 -3.90 14.30 0.46
CA CYS A 49 -3.39 15.65 0.23
C CYS A 49 -4.40 16.74 0.65
N SER A 50 -5.70 16.51 0.47
CA SER A 50 -6.75 17.48 0.77
C SER A 50 -7.11 17.61 2.25
N THR A 51 -7.03 16.52 3.03
CA THR A 51 -7.40 16.52 4.45
C THR A 51 -6.21 16.48 5.39
N GLN A 52 -5.01 16.18 4.88
CA GLN A 52 -3.78 15.95 5.65
C GLN A 52 -3.87 14.79 6.65
N GLU A 53 -4.95 14.00 6.61
CA GLU A 53 -5.10 12.80 7.44
C GLU A 53 -4.09 11.73 7.02
N GLU A 54 -3.40 11.15 8.01
CA GLU A 54 -2.43 10.07 7.80
C GLU A 54 -3.04 8.70 8.07
N PHE A 55 -2.67 7.75 7.21
CA PHE A 55 -3.14 6.38 7.26
C PHE A 55 -1.99 5.40 7.15
N ILE A 56 -2.20 4.20 7.69
CA ILE A 56 -1.33 3.04 7.51
C ILE A 56 -2.14 1.86 6.99
N ILE A 57 -1.62 1.19 5.96
CA ILE A 57 -2.16 -0.07 5.48
C ILE A 57 -1.80 -1.17 6.47
N ASP A 58 -2.76 -1.58 7.29
CA ASP A 58 -2.61 -2.62 8.30
C ASP A 58 -3.69 -3.71 8.19
N ASP A 59 -4.61 -3.57 7.24
CA ASP A 59 -5.71 -4.50 7.00
C ASP A 59 -5.92 -4.79 5.49
N TYR A 60 -6.77 -5.76 5.18
CA TYR A 60 -7.17 -6.09 3.81
C TYR A 60 -8.62 -6.60 3.76
N GLY A 61 -9.25 -6.49 2.58
CA GLY A 61 -10.63 -6.92 2.35
C GLY A 61 -10.80 -7.67 1.04
N THR A 62 -11.72 -8.64 1.01
CA THR A 62 -11.98 -9.46 -0.19
C THR A 62 -12.36 -8.62 -1.41
N ALA A 63 -13.15 -7.57 -1.23
CA ALA A 63 -13.59 -6.68 -2.32
C ALA A 63 -12.47 -5.79 -2.88
N LEU A 64 -11.35 -5.67 -2.17
CA LEU A 64 -10.23 -4.80 -2.55
C LEU A 64 -9.20 -5.51 -3.42
N VAL A 65 -9.08 -6.83 -3.28
CA VAL A 65 -8.08 -7.65 -3.98
C VAL A 65 -8.27 -7.56 -5.50
N GLY A 66 -7.19 -7.23 -6.20
CA GLY A 66 -7.16 -6.98 -7.64
C GLY A 66 -7.40 -5.52 -8.02
N THR A 67 -7.82 -4.66 -7.09
CA THR A 67 -8.13 -3.24 -7.35
C THR A 67 -7.08 -2.32 -6.72
N SER A 68 -6.93 -1.08 -7.22
CA SER A 68 -6.14 -0.04 -6.54
C SER A 68 -6.93 0.74 -5.47
N THR A 69 -8.06 0.20 -4.99
CA THR A 69 -8.90 0.89 -3.99
C THR A 69 -8.26 0.80 -2.61
N ILE A 70 -8.28 1.91 -1.87
CA ILE A 70 -7.95 1.94 -0.43
C ILE A 70 -9.23 2.21 0.36
N ASP A 71 -9.54 1.35 1.33
CA ASP A 71 -10.71 1.47 2.19
C ASP A 71 -10.30 2.05 3.55
N LEU A 72 -10.77 3.25 3.87
CA LEU A 72 -10.32 4.00 5.03
C LEU A 72 -11.15 3.63 6.26
N TYR A 73 -10.49 3.29 7.37
CA TYR A 73 -11.22 3.11 8.61
C TYR A 73 -11.75 4.46 9.11
N LYS A 74 -13.03 4.51 9.46
CA LYS A 74 -13.64 5.66 10.15
C LYS A 74 -14.26 5.22 11.49
N PRO A 75 -13.95 5.91 12.61
CA PRO A 75 -14.44 5.53 13.94
C PRO A 75 -15.97 5.45 14.05
N THR A 76 -16.69 6.30 13.32
CA THR A 76 -18.16 6.37 13.36
C THR A 76 -18.80 6.13 11.99
N LYS A 77 -20.06 5.63 11.99
CA LYS A 77 -20.88 5.51 10.77
C LYS A 77 -21.13 6.87 10.11
N LEU A 78 -21.21 7.94 10.89
CA LEU A 78 -21.43 9.29 10.36
C LEU A 78 -20.22 9.75 9.54
N GLU A 79 -19.00 9.58 10.05
CA GLU A 79 -17.77 9.89 9.31
C GLU A 79 -17.61 9.00 8.08
N MET A 80 -17.90 7.70 8.21
CA MET A 80 -17.91 6.76 7.08
C MET A 80 -18.86 7.22 5.97
N LYS A 81 -20.10 7.62 6.32
CA LYS A 81 -21.09 8.14 5.36
C LYS A 81 -20.66 9.49 4.76
N ARG A 82 -20.11 10.39 5.57
CA ARG A 82 -19.58 11.69 5.10
C ARG A 82 -18.42 11.49 4.12
N TRP A 83 -17.61 10.45 4.32
CA TRP A 83 -16.57 10.08 3.38
C TRP A 83 -17.12 9.47 2.09
N GLY A 84 -17.94 8.42 2.15
CA GLY A 84 -18.49 7.78 0.96
C GLY A 84 -17.40 7.24 0.00
N VAL A 85 -17.73 7.09 -1.28
CA VAL A 85 -16.78 6.67 -2.32
C VAL A 85 -16.30 7.90 -3.06
N ARG A 86 -14.98 8.07 -3.20
CA ARG A 86 -14.39 9.19 -3.96
C ARG A 86 -12.97 8.89 -4.37
N ASN A 87 -12.47 9.61 -5.37
CA ASN A 87 -11.06 9.59 -5.70
C ASN A 87 -10.35 10.76 -5.01
N VAL A 88 -9.15 10.51 -4.50
CA VAL A 88 -8.33 11.50 -3.81
C VAL A 88 -6.88 11.40 -4.23
N ASP A 89 -6.17 12.51 -4.12
CA ASP A 89 -4.72 12.53 -4.24
C ASP A 89 -4.08 12.08 -2.93
N ILE A 90 -3.08 11.21 -3.05
CA ILE A 90 -2.30 10.74 -1.90
C ILE A 90 -0.81 10.96 -2.09
N ASP A 91 -0.17 11.31 -0.98
CA ASP A 91 1.28 11.26 -0.80
C ASP A 91 1.63 9.94 -0.12
N ILE A 92 2.48 9.12 -0.75
CA ILE A 92 3.06 7.96 -0.07
C ILE A 92 4.22 8.47 0.79
N LEU A 93 4.05 8.38 2.11
CA LEU A 93 5.07 8.81 3.08
C LEU A 93 6.14 7.71 3.25
N GLN A 94 5.71 6.45 3.23
CA GLN A 94 6.60 5.29 3.36
C GLN A 94 5.95 4.08 2.72
N TRP A 95 6.70 3.35 1.89
CA TRP A 95 6.25 2.06 1.37
C TRP A 95 6.37 0.97 2.44
N GLY A 96 5.38 0.07 2.48
CA GLY A 96 5.38 -1.11 3.32
C GLY A 96 6.30 -2.23 2.80
N SER A 97 6.28 -3.39 3.47
CA SER A 97 7.11 -4.55 3.11
C SER A 97 6.28 -5.67 2.49
N GLU A 98 6.69 -6.10 1.29
CA GLU A 98 6.15 -7.28 0.63
C GLU A 98 6.47 -8.56 1.42
N GLU A 99 7.66 -8.66 2.04
CA GLU A 99 8.01 -9.84 2.86
C GLU A 99 7.14 -9.95 4.10
N GLN A 100 6.88 -8.85 4.81
CA GLN A 100 5.97 -8.83 5.96
C GLN A 100 4.53 -9.17 5.53
N SER A 101 4.11 -8.67 4.37
CA SER A 101 2.81 -9.04 3.78
C SER A 101 2.71 -10.55 3.58
N LEU A 102 3.73 -11.16 2.95
CA LEU A 102 3.79 -12.62 2.74
C LEU A 102 3.80 -13.41 4.05
N LYS A 103 4.53 -12.93 5.07
CA LYS A 103 4.59 -13.56 6.40
C LYS A 103 3.22 -13.62 7.06
N VAL A 104 2.44 -12.55 6.98
CA VAL A 104 1.08 -12.48 7.57
C VAL A 104 0.06 -13.26 6.73
N LEU A 105 0.18 -13.20 5.40
CA LEU A 105 -0.74 -13.88 4.50
C LEU A 105 -0.52 -15.40 4.41
N GLY A 106 0.73 -15.87 4.57
CA GLY A 106 1.13 -17.27 4.39
C GLY A 106 0.27 -18.25 5.17
N PRO A 107 0.11 -18.09 6.51
CA PRO A 107 -0.77 -18.94 7.31
C PRO A 107 -2.26 -18.89 6.90
N ARG A 108 -2.66 -17.90 6.10
CA ARG A 108 -4.05 -17.67 5.66
C ARG A 108 -4.30 -18.16 4.23
N ALA A 109 -3.32 -18.77 3.56
CA ALA A 109 -3.39 -19.20 2.17
C ALA A 109 -4.52 -20.20 1.84
N LYS A 110 -5.12 -20.82 2.87
CA LYS A 110 -6.36 -21.60 2.72
C LYS A 110 -7.54 -20.76 2.20
N HIS A 111 -7.56 -19.46 2.47
CA HIS A 111 -8.58 -18.53 1.97
C HIS A 111 -8.19 -17.96 0.61
N GLN A 112 -9.16 -17.89 -0.31
CA GLN A 112 -8.95 -17.42 -1.69
C GLN A 112 -8.35 -16.01 -1.75
N THR A 113 -8.83 -15.10 -0.90
CA THR A 113 -8.37 -13.70 -0.81
C THR A 113 -6.86 -13.62 -0.55
N ALA A 114 -6.37 -14.30 0.50
CA ALA A 114 -4.95 -14.32 0.82
C ALA A 114 -4.12 -15.00 -0.28
N ARG A 115 -4.63 -16.11 -0.85
CA ARG A 115 -3.95 -16.85 -1.92
C ARG A 115 -3.71 -15.99 -3.17
N ARG A 116 -4.71 -15.20 -3.58
CA ARG A 116 -4.60 -14.29 -4.73
C ARG A 116 -3.54 -13.21 -4.52
N MET A 117 -3.49 -12.61 -3.32
CA MET A 117 -2.46 -11.62 -2.99
C MET A 117 -1.06 -12.23 -2.96
N ILE A 118 -0.90 -13.42 -2.34
CA ILE A 118 0.38 -14.16 -2.32
C ILE A 118 0.86 -14.45 -3.74
N ALA A 119 -0.02 -14.92 -4.63
CA ALA A 119 0.34 -15.20 -6.02
C ALA A 119 0.82 -13.93 -6.75
N SER A 120 0.14 -12.80 -6.53
CA SER A 120 0.49 -11.52 -7.13
C SER A 120 1.84 -10.98 -6.61
N LEU A 121 2.07 -11.05 -5.30
CA LEU A 121 3.34 -10.68 -4.65
C LEU A 121 4.50 -11.56 -5.13
N ARG A 122 4.31 -12.87 -5.22
CA ARG A 122 5.34 -13.78 -5.74
C ARG A 122 5.66 -13.51 -7.20
N LYS A 123 4.66 -13.22 -8.04
CA LYS A 123 4.88 -12.82 -9.44
C LYS A 123 5.73 -11.55 -9.52
N LYS A 124 5.49 -10.56 -8.67
CA LYS A 124 6.31 -9.33 -8.60
C LYS A 124 7.77 -9.62 -8.23
N ASN A 125 8.00 -10.51 -7.26
CA ASN A 125 9.33 -10.88 -6.79
C ASN A 125 10.14 -11.76 -7.75
N VAL A 126 9.50 -12.34 -8.78
CA VAL A 126 10.20 -13.02 -9.89
C VAL A 126 10.67 -12.02 -10.95
N VAL A 127 10.04 -10.84 -11.06
CA VAL A 127 10.36 -9.78 -12.04
C VAL A 127 11.48 -8.77 -11.63
N PRO A 128 12.03 -8.66 -10.39
CA PRO A 128 13.04 -7.65 -10.09
C PRO A 128 14.48 -8.07 -10.45
N ALA A 129 14.75 -9.35 -10.69
CA ALA A 129 16.12 -9.83 -10.91
C ALA A 129 16.68 -9.53 -12.32
N SER A 130 15.83 -9.21 -13.31
CA SER A 130 16.28 -9.06 -14.71
C SER A 130 16.41 -7.61 -15.19
N LYS A 131 15.94 -6.60 -14.43
CA LYS A 131 15.91 -5.19 -14.89
C LYS A 131 16.95 -4.26 -14.26
N VAL A 132 17.73 -4.72 -13.27
CA VAL A 132 18.75 -3.90 -12.59
C VAL A 132 20.11 -3.96 -13.30
N ALA A 133 20.39 -5.00 -14.09
CA ALA A 133 21.70 -5.20 -14.71
C ALA A 133 21.99 -4.32 -15.95
N SER A 134 20.99 -3.65 -16.52
CA SER A 134 21.17 -2.86 -17.75
C SER A 134 21.43 -1.36 -17.54
N ALA A 135 21.21 -0.82 -16.34
CA ALA A 135 21.40 0.61 -16.06
C ALA A 135 22.85 0.99 -15.72
N SER A 136 23.72 0.01 -15.44
CA SER A 136 25.08 0.26 -14.94
C SER A 136 26.16 0.36 -16.03
N LYS A 137 25.83 0.09 -17.31
CA LYS A 137 26.83 0.01 -18.40
C LYS A 137 27.04 1.31 -19.19
N GLU A 138 26.19 2.31 -19.04
CA GLU A 138 26.22 3.50 -19.92
C GLU A 138 26.91 4.74 -19.30
N ALA A 139 27.33 4.67 -18.02
CA ALA A 139 27.96 5.80 -17.34
C ALA A 139 29.50 5.87 -17.44
N SER A 140 30.16 4.90 -18.08
CA SER A 140 31.63 4.75 -18.04
C SER A 140 32.40 5.22 -19.29
N ALA A 141 31.83 6.08 -20.14
CA ALA A 141 32.53 6.54 -21.34
C ALA A 141 32.38 8.05 -21.59
N ARG A 142 33.16 8.86 -20.87
CA ARG A 142 33.56 10.20 -21.31
C ARG A 142 35.02 10.46 -20.93
N PRO A 143 35.94 10.74 -21.88
CA PRO A 143 37.31 11.09 -21.55
C PRO A 143 37.41 12.58 -21.20
N SER A 144 38.24 12.91 -20.21
CA SER A 144 38.54 14.27 -19.77
C SER A 144 39.61 14.90 -20.66
N SER A 145 39.29 16.01 -21.34
CA SER A 145 40.29 16.88 -21.97
C SER A 145 40.50 18.13 -21.10
N SER A 146 41.63 18.22 -20.40
CA SER A 146 42.09 19.43 -19.72
C SER A 146 42.86 20.31 -20.71
N ARG A 147 42.37 21.52 -20.93
CA ARG A 147 43.04 22.59 -21.69
C ARG A 147 43.75 23.49 -20.67
N THR A 148 45.08 23.53 -20.70
CA THR A 148 45.89 24.55 -20.00
C THR A 148 46.22 25.68 -20.98
N LEU A 149 46.01 26.91 -20.53
CA LEU A 149 46.43 28.16 -21.18
C LEU A 149 47.86 28.47 -20.71
N ASP A 150 48.77 28.63 -21.67
CA ASP A 150 49.74 29.74 -21.83
C ASP A 150 50.66 29.45 -23.02
#